data_AF-A0A6P0M359-F1
#
_entry.id   AF-A0A6P0M359-F1
#
_cell.length_a   1.000
_cell.length_b   1.000
_cell.length_c   1.000
_cell.angle_alpha   90.00
_cell.angle_beta   90.00
_cell.angle_gamma   90.00
#
_symmetry.space_group_name_H-M   'P 1'
#
loop_
_entity.id
_entity.type
_entity.pdbx_description
1 polymer ?
#
loop_
_entity_poly.entity_id
_entity_poly.type
_entity_poly.pdbx_seq_one_letter_code
_entity_poly.pdbx_strand_id
1 'polypeptide(L)'
;MSKYTLPPLKEDSTVTSALEQELSQGKFQDKKAQHPSVLRPKLACKVNYYQDKLIFSQDGRDFAFQVNSQSGKVLKKLFSLMDGTKSLTELQQMFSANNSELFNTIVCHLDENNLIDDVAQVRVNSGIDTLLELEDLTTELLNQQVDENLFLKSIKSETSQLPINVLYGFLIETYHFITQQCCFDSPGLSFQSSTKVRQLLNERYTQEYRQDQELLMAALNAIGISREQLADTMPLPETMGMCNALTYWANFEPLFFLSTLGFLAGETRNNFEFYSKACERVELDSGFINPIRQLANSKLKLQPENLSRRIFQEIPHIDRETKQRFRGQTYLFVEIYNNLYKAIWNHYSSASHLLRRVSAI
;
A
#
# COMPACT_ATOMS: atom_id res chain seq x y z
N MET A 1 37.56 -29.20 -32.35
CA MET A 1 36.78 -28.24 -31.55
C MET A 1 37.27 -28.31 -30.12
N SER A 2 38.24 -27.46 -29.77
CA SER A 2 38.93 -27.49 -28.48
C SER A 2 38.27 -26.51 -27.51
N LYS A 3 37.76 -27.04 -26.39
CA LYS A 3 37.25 -26.27 -25.25
C LYS A 3 38.45 -25.69 -24.50
N TYR A 4 38.59 -24.37 -24.47
CA TYR A 4 39.54 -23.69 -23.60
C TYR A 4 38.90 -23.51 -22.21
N THR A 5 39.36 -24.31 -21.27
CA THR A 5 39.13 -24.12 -19.83
C THR A 5 40.21 -23.17 -19.31
N LEU A 6 39.81 -22.04 -18.73
CA LEU A 6 40.76 -21.15 -18.04
C LEU A 6 41.39 -21.89 -16.86
N PRO A 7 42.71 -21.77 -16.64
CA PRO A 7 43.37 -22.40 -15.50
C PRO A 7 42.90 -21.73 -14.19
N PRO A 8 42.77 -22.48 -13.09
CA PRO A 8 42.55 -21.88 -11.78
C PRO A 8 43.73 -20.96 -11.45
N LEU A 9 43.42 -19.74 -11.01
CA LEU A 9 44.39 -18.82 -10.44
C LEU A 9 45.04 -19.52 -9.25
N LYS A 10 46.36 -19.73 -9.32
CA LYS A 10 47.14 -20.21 -8.17
C LYS A 10 46.93 -19.26 -7.00
N GLU A 11 46.66 -19.82 -5.83
CA GLU A 11 46.74 -19.12 -4.55
C GLU A 11 48.18 -18.58 -4.39
N ASP A 12 48.37 -17.29 -4.64
CA ASP A 12 49.58 -16.59 -4.21
C ASP A 12 49.41 -16.30 -2.71
N SER A 13 49.95 -17.19 -1.87
CA SER A 13 50.04 -17.04 -0.41
C SER A 13 50.77 -15.76 0.05
N THR A 14 51.43 -15.06 -0.89
CA THR A 14 52.08 -13.75 -0.73
C THR A 14 51.10 -12.56 -0.83
N VAL A 15 49.91 -12.75 -1.40
CA VAL A 15 48.91 -11.67 -1.57
C VAL A 15 48.13 -11.43 -0.27
N THR A 16 47.81 -12.49 0.46
CA THR A 16 47.11 -12.41 1.76
C THR A 16 47.98 -11.75 2.82
N SER A 17 49.29 -12.07 2.85
CA SER A 17 50.21 -11.51 3.84
C SER A 17 50.51 -10.00 3.63
N ALA A 18 50.46 -9.52 2.39
CA ALA A 18 50.69 -8.10 2.06
C ALA A 18 49.53 -7.19 2.49
N LEU A 19 48.28 -7.69 2.44
CA LEU A 19 47.09 -7.00 2.94
C LEU A 19 47.05 -6.98 4.48
N GLU A 20 47.50 -8.05 5.13
CA GLU A 20 47.52 -8.18 6.60
C GLU A 20 48.53 -7.23 7.28
N GLN A 21 49.68 -6.97 6.64
CA GLN A 21 50.73 -6.12 7.21
C GLN A 21 50.41 -4.62 7.19
N GLU A 22 49.56 -4.14 6.26
CA GLU A 22 49.24 -2.71 6.17
C GLU A 22 47.98 -2.32 6.95
N LEU A 23 46.98 -3.19 7.02
CA LEU A 23 45.72 -2.90 7.71
C LEU A 23 45.86 -2.99 9.24
N SER A 24 46.95 -3.60 9.74
CA SER A 24 47.37 -3.52 11.14
C SER A 24 48.07 -2.20 11.49
N GLN A 25 48.53 -1.42 10.50
CA GLN A 25 49.18 -0.11 10.69
C GLN A 25 48.29 1.09 10.30
N GLY A 26 47.23 0.86 9.51
CA GLY A 26 46.18 1.85 9.22
C GLY A 26 45.19 1.99 10.38
N LYS A 27 44.65 3.21 10.58
CA LYS A 27 43.64 3.56 11.60
C LYS A 27 42.27 2.88 11.38
N PHE A 28 42.25 1.54 11.32
CA PHE A 28 41.03 0.72 11.31
C PHE A 28 40.75 0.08 12.68
N GLN A 29 41.64 0.32 13.66
CA GLN A 29 41.41 -0.08 15.04
C GLN A 29 40.53 0.95 15.73
N ASP A 30 39.23 0.65 15.81
CA ASP A 30 38.37 0.89 16.99
C ASP A 30 36.90 0.84 16.56
N LYS A 31 36.35 -0.37 16.38
CA LYS A 31 34.93 -0.69 16.60
C LYS A 31 34.66 -2.18 16.34
N LYS A 32 33.79 -2.77 17.16
CA LYS A 32 33.28 -4.14 16.95
C LYS A 32 32.68 -4.24 15.54
N ALA A 33 33.15 -5.23 14.77
CA ALA A 33 32.64 -5.51 13.43
C ALA A 33 31.11 -5.72 13.47
N GLN A 34 30.37 -4.78 12.87
CA GLN A 34 28.99 -5.00 12.47
C GLN A 34 29.01 -5.79 11.16
N HIS A 35 28.01 -6.65 10.94
CA HIS A 35 27.88 -7.33 9.66
C HIS A 35 27.35 -6.34 8.61
N PRO A 36 27.95 -6.24 7.43
CA PRO A 36 27.50 -5.34 6.38
C PRO A 36 26.06 -5.66 5.95
N SER A 37 25.22 -4.63 5.77
CA SER A 37 23.81 -4.78 5.35
C SER A 37 23.64 -5.15 3.87
N VAL A 38 24.69 -4.95 3.07
CA VAL A 38 24.69 -5.11 1.61
C VAL A 38 24.85 -6.58 1.21
N LEU A 39 23.97 -7.12 0.36
CA LEU A 39 24.07 -8.50 -0.14
C LEU A 39 24.89 -8.61 -1.43
N ARG A 40 24.74 -7.64 -2.34
CA ARG A 40 25.42 -7.58 -3.65
C ARG A 40 25.95 -6.16 -3.90
N PRO A 41 27.20 -5.87 -3.50
CA PRO A 41 27.73 -4.52 -3.56
C PRO A 41 27.92 -4.03 -4.99
N LYS A 42 27.47 -2.81 -5.24
CA LYS A 42 27.79 -2.00 -6.42
C LYS A 42 28.40 -0.69 -5.98
N LEU A 43 29.53 -0.31 -6.57
CA LEU A 43 30.12 0.99 -6.29
C LEU A 43 29.20 2.13 -6.74
N ALA A 44 28.93 3.04 -5.81
CA ALA A 44 28.21 4.30 -6.05
C ALA A 44 29.17 5.45 -6.43
N CYS A 45 30.46 5.15 -6.61
CA CYS A 45 31.53 6.12 -6.82
C CYS A 45 32.52 5.66 -7.91
N LYS A 46 33.34 6.60 -8.40
CA LYS A 46 34.45 6.28 -9.31
C LYS A 46 35.70 5.97 -8.50
N VAL A 47 36.41 4.91 -8.87
CA VAL A 47 37.65 4.50 -8.20
C VAL A 47 38.84 4.71 -9.13
N ASN A 48 39.77 5.57 -8.73
CA ASN A 48 41.02 5.83 -9.43
C ASN A 48 42.22 5.40 -8.60
N TYR A 49 43.31 5.03 -9.27
CA TYR A 49 44.57 4.69 -8.62
C TYR A 49 45.66 5.66 -9.07
N TYR A 50 46.26 6.39 -8.14
CA TYR A 50 47.30 7.38 -8.42
C TYR A 50 48.33 7.43 -7.29
N GLN A 51 49.62 7.32 -7.61
CA GLN A 51 50.74 7.45 -6.66
C GLN A 51 50.51 6.70 -5.33
N ASP A 52 50.17 5.41 -5.42
CA ASP A 52 49.93 4.55 -4.25
C ASP A 52 48.76 4.99 -3.35
N LYS A 53 47.77 5.62 -3.99
CA LYS A 53 46.48 5.96 -3.38
C LYS A 53 45.33 5.43 -4.22
N LEU A 54 44.32 4.91 -3.53
CA LEU A 54 42.99 4.67 -4.08
C LEU A 54 42.13 5.90 -3.79
N ILE A 55 41.61 6.52 -4.84
CA ILE A 55 40.78 7.72 -4.76
C ILE A 55 39.36 7.33 -5.17
N PHE A 56 38.42 7.48 -4.24
CA PHE A 56 36.99 7.30 -4.46
C PHE A 56 36.35 8.68 -4.67
N SER A 57 35.78 8.92 -5.84
CA SER A 57 35.16 10.19 -6.20
C SER A 57 33.64 10.04 -6.31
N GLN A 58 32.89 10.82 -5.52
CA GLN A 58 31.42 10.84 -5.50
C GLN A 58 30.91 12.25 -5.21
N ASP A 59 30.00 12.77 -6.04
CA ASP A 59 29.35 14.09 -5.86
C ASP A 59 30.31 15.26 -5.57
N GLY A 60 31.47 15.27 -6.24
CA GLY A 60 32.51 16.30 -6.05
C GLY A 60 33.34 16.15 -4.78
N ARG A 61 33.19 15.06 -4.03
CA ARG A 61 34.04 14.68 -2.89
C ARG A 61 34.99 13.56 -3.30
N ASP A 62 36.25 13.69 -2.87
CA ASP A 62 37.30 12.69 -3.09
C ASP A 62 37.76 12.12 -1.75
N PHE A 63 37.73 10.79 -1.62
CA PHE A 63 38.25 10.05 -0.47
C PHE A 63 39.51 9.31 -0.90
N ALA A 64 40.65 9.67 -0.33
CA ALA A 64 41.94 9.06 -0.66
C ALA A 64 42.40 8.09 0.44
N PHE A 65 42.66 6.85 0.06
CA PHE A 65 43.22 5.82 0.93
C PHE A 65 44.64 5.50 0.48
N GLN A 66 45.59 5.55 1.41
CA GLN A 66 46.97 5.15 1.17
C GLN A 66 47.05 3.62 1.13
N VAL A 67 47.68 3.07 0.10
CA VAL A 67 47.86 1.62 -0.10
C VAL A 67 49.22 1.35 -0.72
N ASN A 68 49.93 0.29 -0.32
CA ASN A 68 51.11 -0.10 -1.11
C ASN A 68 50.72 -0.61 -2.51
N SER A 69 51.73 -0.66 -3.38
CA SER A 69 51.59 -1.01 -4.80
C SER A 69 51.07 -2.44 -5.05
N GLN A 70 51.18 -3.35 -4.09
CA GLN A 70 50.72 -4.74 -4.21
C GLN A 70 49.26 -4.89 -3.75
N SER A 71 48.91 -4.35 -2.58
CA SER A 71 47.55 -4.26 -2.05
C SER A 71 46.64 -3.39 -2.93
N GLY A 72 47.18 -2.32 -3.50
CA GLY A 72 46.46 -1.42 -4.40
C GLY A 72 45.92 -2.11 -5.66
N LYS A 73 46.67 -3.04 -6.25
CA LYS A 73 46.22 -3.82 -7.41
C LYS A 73 45.09 -4.79 -7.06
N VAL A 74 45.19 -5.42 -5.89
CA VAL A 74 44.21 -6.40 -5.39
C VAL A 74 42.89 -5.70 -5.05
N LEU A 75 42.97 -4.60 -4.30
CA LEU A 75 41.81 -3.78 -3.93
C LEU A 75 41.14 -3.17 -5.16
N LYS A 76 41.92 -2.66 -6.13
CA LYS A 76 41.35 -2.17 -7.39
C LYS A 76 40.57 -3.25 -8.13
N LYS A 77 41.08 -4.49 -8.15
CA LYS A 77 40.39 -5.63 -8.75
C LYS A 77 39.12 -5.99 -7.96
N LEU A 78 39.18 -6.00 -6.64
CA LEU A 78 38.02 -6.21 -5.78
C LEU A 78 36.91 -5.18 -6.08
N PHE A 79 37.26 -3.91 -6.09
CA PHE A 79 36.33 -2.82 -6.37
C PHE A 79 35.77 -2.89 -7.79
N SER A 80 36.57 -3.27 -8.79
CA SER A 80 36.04 -3.48 -10.15
C SER A 80 35.01 -4.61 -10.27
N LEU A 81 34.95 -5.51 -9.27
CA LEU A 81 33.99 -6.61 -9.22
C LEU A 81 32.78 -6.30 -8.31
N MET A 82 32.77 -5.16 -7.61
CA MET A 82 31.62 -4.60 -6.93
C MET A 82 30.73 -3.85 -7.93
N ASP A 83 30.15 -4.59 -8.86
CA ASP A 83 29.26 -4.12 -9.92
C ASP A 83 27.80 -4.57 -9.71
N GLY A 84 27.51 -5.23 -8.58
CA GLY A 84 26.20 -5.83 -8.26
C GLY A 84 25.99 -7.25 -8.79
N THR A 85 26.93 -7.81 -9.56
CA THR A 85 26.78 -9.16 -10.13
C THR A 85 27.13 -10.27 -9.14
N LYS A 86 27.96 -9.98 -8.14
CA LYS A 86 28.48 -10.94 -7.15
C LYS A 86 28.01 -10.61 -5.75
N SER A 87 27.71 -11.63 -4.98
CA SER A 87 27.41 -11.52 -3.55
C SER A 87 28.66 -11.24 -2.72
N LEU A 88 28.48 -10.72 -1.50
CA LEU A 88 29.59 -10.57 -0.55
C LEU A 88 30.30 -11.90 -0.27
N THR A 89 29.57 -13.01 -0.15
CA THR A 89 30.16 -14.33 0.08
C THR A 89 31.07 -14.76 -1.07
N GLU A 90 30.64 -14.53 -2.32
CA GLU A 90 31.45 -14.84 -3.51
C GLU A 90 32.70 -13.95 -3.58
N LEU A 91 32.56 -12.64 -3.33
CA LEU A 91 33.69 -11.72 -3.30
C LEU A 91 34.68 -12.04 -2.17
N GLN A 92 34.18 -12.40 -0.98
CA GLN A 92 34.99 -12.82 0.16
C GLN A 92 35.77 -14.09 -0.17
N GLN A 93 35.13 -15.09 -0.77
CA GLN A 93 35.80 -16.32 -1.19
C GLN A 93 36.89 -16.05 -2.25
N MET A 94 36.66 -15.10 -3.17
CA MET A 94 37.61 -14.78 -4.23
C MET A 94 38.85 -14.01 -3.76
N PHE A 95 38.75 -13.21 -2.69
CA PHE A 95 39.80 -12.27 -2.29
C PHE A 95 40.37 -12.52 -0.90
N SER A 96 39.59 -13.11 0.02
CA SER A 96 39.93 -13.20 1.44
C SER A 96 39.32 -14.44 2.10
N ALA A 97 39.43 -15.62 1.47
CA ALA A 97 38.82 -16.85 1.97
C ALA A 97 39.20 -17.18 3.43
N ASN A 98 40.42 -16.82 3.84
CA ASN A 98 40.95 -17.08 5.18
C ASN A 98 40.87 -15.87 6.14
N ASN A 99 40.41 -14.71 5.68
CA ASN A 99 40.41 -13.46 6.47
C ASN A 99 39.11 -12.67 6.26
N SER A 100 38.02 -13.22 6.80
CA SER A 100 36.67 -12.67 6.69
C SER A 100 36.49 -11.34 7.42
N GLU A 101 37.21 -11.14 8.52
CA GLU A 101 37.14 -9.93 9.35
C GLU A 101 37.67 -8.70 8.61
N LEU A 102 38.78 -8.86 7.88
CA LEU A 102 39.36 -7.83 7.04
C LEU A 102 38.42 -7.40 5.91
N PHE A 103 37.85 -8.39 5.20
CA PHE A 103 36.89 -8.15 4.13
C PHE A 103 35.66 -7.39 4.64
N ASN A 104 35.09 -7.84 5.76
CA ASN A 104 33.94 -7.18 6.38
C ASN A 104 34.27 -5.75 6.80
N THR A 105 35.46 -5.50 7.33
CA THR A 105 35.90 -4.15 7.73
C THR A 105 35.92 -3.21 6.52
N ILE A 106 36.49 -3.64 5.39
CA ILE A 106 36.53 -2.85 4.17
C ILE A 106 35.11 -2.55 3.66
N VAL A 107 34.25 -3.57 3.60
CA VAL A 107 32.87 -3.42 3.12
C VAL A 107 32.08 -2.48 4.05
N CYS A 108 32.20 -2.62 5.38
CA CYS A 108 31.54 -1.74 6.33
C CYS A 108 31.98 -0.29 6.17
N HIS A 109 33.28 -0.02 5.99
CA HIS A 109 33.74 1.34 5.76
C HIS A 109 33.24 1.94 4.45
N LEU A 110 33.10 1.14 3.39
CA LEU A 110 32.49 1.62 2.16
C LEU A 110 31.00 1.90 2.33
N ASP A 111 30.28 1.06 3.08
CA ASP A 111 28.84 1.20 3.37
C ASP A 111 28.58 2.44 4.24
N GLU A 112 29.32 2.61 5.34
CA GLU A 112 29.24 3.77 6.25
C GLU A 112 29.50 5.11 5.54
N ASN A 113 30.32 5.09 4.48
CA ASN A 113 30.64 6.27 3.69
C ASN A 113 29.76 6.42 2.44
N ASN A 114 28.73 5.58 2.26
CA ASN A 114 27.83 5.56 1.10
C ASN A 114 28.56 5.38 -0.25
N LEU A 115 29.71 4.69 -0.24
CA LEU A 115 30.54 4.43 -1.43
C LEU A 115 30.13 3.17 -2.18
N ILE A 116 29.34 2.30 -1.54
CA ILE A 116 28.69 1.13 -2.14
C ILE A 116 27.18 1.20 -1.92
N ASP A 117 26.45 0.58 -2.84
CA ASP A 117 25.00 0.44 -2.86
C ASP A 117 24.67 -1.06 -3.03
N ASP A 118 23.49 -1.50 -2.62
CA ASP A 118 23.07 -2.89 -2.77
C ASP A 118 22.22 -3.06 -4.04
N VAL A 119 22.71 -3.87 -4.98
CA VAL A 119 21.92 -4.31 -6.16
C VAL A 119 21.08 -5.53 -5.81
N ALA A 120 20.72 -5.71 -4.53
CA ALA A 120 19.58 -6.52 -4.19
C ALA A 120 18.45 -6.11 -5.16
N GLN A 121 18.05 -7.03 -6.04
CA GLN A 121 16.87 -6.85 -6.85
C GLN A 121 15.77 -6.54 -5.84
N VAL A 122 15.37 -5.27 -5.75
CA VAL A 122 14.12 -4.93 -5.09
C VAL A 122 13.11 -5.77 -5.86
N ARG A 123 12.59 -6.81 -5.21
CA ARG A 123 11.54 -7.65 -5.79
C ARG A 123 10.31 -6.76 -5.85
N VAL A 124 10.25 -5.96 -6.89
CA VAL A 124 9.15 -5.06 -7.19
C VAL A 124 8.07 -5.85 -7.89
N ASN A 125 6.84 -5.65 -7.44
CA ASN A 125 5.65 -6.14 -8.11
C ASN A 125 5.12 -4.99 -8.96
N SER A 126 4.46 -5.30 -10.08
CA SER A 126 3.75 -4.23 -10.79
C SER A 126 2.60 -3.72 -9.90
N GLY A 127 2.21 -2.46 -10.10
CA GLY A 127 1.03 -1.91 -9.41
C GLY A 127 -0.21 -2.77 -9.68
N ILE A 128 -0.45 -3.12 -10.94
CA ILE A 128 -1.63 -3.90 -11.32
C ILE A 128 -1.65 -5.30 -10.71
N ASP A 129 -0.53 -6.02 -10.67
CA ASP A 129 -0.48 -7.35 -10.05
C ASP A 129 -0.74 -7.26 -8.54
N THR A 130 -0.20 -6.21 -7.90
CA THR A 130 -0.45 -5.95 -6.49
C THR A 130 -1.92 -5.67 -6.24
N LEU A 131 -2.57 -4.85 -7.07
CA LEU A 131 -4.00 -4.56 -6.95
C LEU A 131 -4.84 -5.83 -7.08
N LEU A 132 -4.57 -6.67 -8.09
CA LEU A 132 -5.31 -7.91 -8.32
C LEU A 132 -5.19 -8.85 -7.12
N GLU A 133 -4.00 -9.00 -6.53
CA GLU A 133 -3.83 -9.79 -5.32
C GLU A 133 -4.59 -9.25 -4.10
N LEU A 134 -4.71 -7.92 -3.99
CA LEU A 134 -5.50 -7.29 -2.93
C LEU A 134 -7.01 -7.44 -3.19
N GLU A 135 -7.47 -7.35 -4.44
CA GLU A 135 -8.86 -7.61 -4.84
C GLU A 135 -9.25 -9.08 -4.55
N ASP A 136 -8.37 -10.03 -4.87
CA ASP A 136 -8.56 -11.46 -4.59
C ASP A 136 -8.62 -11.71 -3.07
N LEU A 137 -7.67 -11.16 -2.30
CA LEU A 137 -7.66 -11.28 -0.84
C LEU A 137 -8.91 -10.67 -0.21
N THR A 138 -9.34 -9.49 -0.68
CA THR A 138 -10.56 -8.83 -0.19
C THR A 138 -11.78 -9.71 -0.44
N THR A 139 -11.88 -10.29 -1.64
CA THR A 139 -12.98 -11.19 -2.02
C THR A 139 -12.97 -12.47 -1.19
N GLU A 140 -11.80 -13.08 -0.97
CA GLU A 140 -11.65 -14.27 -0.13
C GLU A 140 -12.13 -14.01 1.30
N LEU A 141 -11.64 -12.93 1.94
CA LEU A 141 -11.98 -12.59 3.32
C LEU A 141 -13.47 -12.27 3.47
N LEU A 142 -14.06 -11.57 2.51
CA LEU A 142 -15.50 -11.29 2.55
C LEU A 142 -16.32 -12.56 2.39
N ASN A 143 -15.98 -13.44 1.46
CA ASN A 143 -16.69 -14.71 1.27
C ASN A 143 -16.67 -15.57 2.55
N GLN A 144 -15.58 -15.53 3.32
CA GLN A 144 -15.49 -16.19 4.63
C GLN A 144 -16.41 -15.55 5.69
N GLN A 145 -16.77 -14.27 5.54
CA GLN A 145 -17.56 -13.50 6.50
C GLN A 145 -19.01 -13.24 6.07
N VAL A 146 -19.38 -13.52 4.80
CA VAL A 146 -20.70 -13.23 4.24
C VAL A 146 -21.83 -13.90 5.04
N ASP A 147 -21.60 -15.12 5.52
CA ASP A 147 -22.60 -15.86 6.32
C ASP A 147 -22.85 -15.26 7.71
N GLU A 148 -21.93 -14.42 8.21
CA GLU A 148 -22.08 -13.75 9.50
C GLU A 148 -22.79 -12.40 9.42
N ASN A 149 -22.88 -11.80 8.23
CA ASN A 149 -23.46 -10.47 8.09
C ASN A 149 -24.96 -10.56 7.81
N LEU A 150 -25.76 -10.49 8.89
CA LEU A 150 -27.21 -10.61 8.81
C LEU A 150 -27.84 -9.57 7.88
N PHE A 151 -27.36 -8.31 7.88
CA PHE A 151 -27.89 -7.29 6.98
C PHE A 151 -27.69 -7.67 5.51
N LEU A 152 -26.44 -7.94 5.10
CA LEU A 152 -26.11 -8.27 3.71
C LEU A 152 -26.80 -9.55 3.25
N LYS A 153 -26.87 -10.56 4.13
CA LYS A 153 -27.60 -11.81 3.88
C LYS A 153 -29.08 -11.56 3.66
N SER A 154 -29.70 -10.74 4.50
CA SER A 154 -31.12 -10.46 4.44
C SER A 154 -31.51 -9.67 3.18
N ILE A 155 -30.76 -8.63 2.80
CA ILE A 155 -31.10 -7.86 1.58
C ILE A 155 -30.94 -8.69 0.30
N LYS A 156 -30.02 -9.67 0.29
CA LYS A 156 -29.79 -10.58 -0.84
C LYS A 156 -30.78 -11.75 -0.88
N SER A 157 -31.40 -12.09 0.24
CA SER A 157 -32.37 -13.19 0.35
C SER A 157 -33.77 -12.76 -0.09
N GLU A 158 -34.41 -13.56 -0.93
CA GLU A 158 -35.82 -13.36 -1.34
C GLU A 158 -36.82 -13.69 -0.23
N THR A 159 -36.42 -14.49 0.78
CA THR A 159 -37.31 -15.04 1.81
C THR A 159 -37.06 -14.48 3.22
N SER A 160 -36.02 -13.67 3.40
CA SER A 160 -35.72 -13.07 4.70
C SER A 160 -36.75 -12.01 5.07
N GLN A 161 -37.24 -12.06 6.30
CA GLN A 161 -37.92 -10.92 6.92
C GLN A 161 -36.87 -9.88 7.30
N LEU A 162 -37.12 -8.61 6.93
CA LEU A 162 -36.25 -7.48 7.24
C LEU A 162 -37.03 -6.48 8.10
N PRO A 163 -36.53 -6.13 9.29
CA PRO A 163 -37.11 -5.04 10.05
C PRO A 163 -37.03 -3.74 9.25
N ILE A 164 -38.15 -3.03 9.13
CA ILE A 164 -38.23 -1.76 8.38
C ILE A 164 -37.19 -0.76 8.88
N ASN A 165 -37.00 -0.67 10.20
CA ASN A 165 -36.00 0.22 10.80
C ASN A 165 -34.58 -0.05 10.32
N VAL A 166 -34.23 -1.31 10.01
CA VAL A 166 -32.91 -1.67 9.47
C VAL A 166 -32.73 -1.11 8.06
N LEU A 167 -33.79 -1.12 7.23
CA LEU A 167 -33.75 -0.52 5.90
C LEU A 167 -33.56 1.01 6.00
N TYR A 168 -34.31 1.67 6.87
CA TYR A 168 -34.14 3.10 7.13
C TYR A 168 -32.76 3.43 7.70
N GLY A 169 -32.29 2.63 8.64
CA GLY A 169 -30.96 2.77 9.25
C GLY A 169 -29.84 2.66 8.24
N PHE A 170 -29.90 1.71 7.30
CA PHE A 170 -28.94 1.62 6.22
C PHE A 170 -28.86 2.91 5.40
N LEU A 171 -30.00 3.53 5.08
CA LEU A 171 -30.03 4.77 4.32
C LEU A 171 -29.48 5.96 5.12
N ILE A 172 -29.77 6.04 6.43
CA ILE A 172 -29.22 7.05 7.34
C ILE A 172 -27.70 6.94 7.43
N GLU A 173 -27.17 5.75 7.67
CA GLU A 173 -25.71 5.56 7.75
C GLU A 173 -25.03 5.82 6.41
N THR A 174 -25.66 5.43 5.30
CA THR A 174 -25.12 5.71 3.96
C THR A 174 -25.10 7.20 3.66
N TYR A 175 -26.13 7.95 4.10
CA TYR A 175 -26.13 9.41 4.00
C TYR A 175 -24.91 10.00 4.71
N HIS A 176 -24.67 9.63 5.97
CA HIS A 176 -23.51 10.10 6.71
C HIS A 176 -22.19 9.71 6.03
N PHE A 177 -22.07 8.48 5.54
CA PHE A 177 -20.88 8.03 4.81
C PHE A 177 -20.60 8.88 3.56
N ILE A 178 -21.60 9.11 2.70
CA ILE A 178 -21.45 9.89 1.47
C ILE A 178 -21.14 11.37 1.78
N THR A 179 -21.74 11.95 2.83
CA THR A 179 -21.42 13.34 3.20
C THR A 179 -19.97 13.55 3.63
N GLN A 180 -19.32 12.51 4.17
CA GLN A 180 -17.91 12.54 4.55
C GLN A 180 -16.96 12.24 3.38
N GLN A 181 -17.48 11.95 2.19
CA GLN A 181 -16.67 11.51 1.07
C GLN A 181 -15.61 12.53 0.64
N CYS A 182 -15.92 13.83 0.71
CA CYS A 182 -14.94 14.87 0.43
C CYS A 182 -13.71 14.82 1.37
N CYS A 183 -13.86 14.35 2.61
CA CYS A 183 -12.79 14.26 3.59
C CYS A 183 -11.73 13.22 3.22
N PHE A 184 -12.14 12.10 2.61
CA PHE A 184 -11.22 11.04 2.19
C PHE A 184 -10.87 11.05 0.70
N ASP A 185 -11.68 11.66 -0.17
CA ASP A 185 -11.31 11.81 -1.59
C ASP A 185 -10.32 12.98 -1.81
N SER A 186 -10.43 14.08 -1.04
CA SER A 186 -9.58 15.27 -1.23
C SER A 186 -8.08 15.05 -0.98
N PRO A 187 -7.62 14.25 0.00
CA PRO A 187 -6.19 13.98 0.18
C PRO A 187 -5.58 13.29 -1.06
N GLY A 188 -6.35 12.43 -1.74
CA GLY A 188 -5.93 11.77 -2.97
C GLY A 188 -5.58 12.75 -4.11
N LEU A 189 -6.19 13.94 -4.14
CA LEU A 189 -5.91 14.94 -5.17
C LEU A 189 -4.46 15.44 -5.16
N SER A 190 -3.78 15.33 -4.02
CA SER A 190 -2.38 15.74 -3.84
C SER A 190 -1.37 14.64 -4.19
N PHE A 191 -1.78 13.55 -4.85
CA PHE A 191 -0.89 12.42 -5.17
C PHE A 191 0.34 12.87 -5.99
N GLN A 192 1.52 12.88 -5.35
CA GLN A 192 2.71 13.52 -5.92
C GLN A 192 3.35 12.69 -7.04
N SER A 193 3.30 11.36 -6.93
CA SER A 193 4.09 10.43 -7.74
C SER A 193 3.62 10.28 -9.19
N SER A 194 2.42 10.75 -9.56
CA SER A 194 1.94 10.68 -10.95
C SER A 194 0.92 11.76 -11.29
N THR A 195 1.24 12.58 -12.30
CA THR A 195 0.30 13.57 -12.86
C THR A 195 -0.95 12.92 -13.46
N LYS A 196 -0.79 11.75 -14.10
CA LYS A 196 -1.91 11.03 -14.70
C LYS A 196 -2.85 10.49 -13.64
N VAL A 197 -2.31 9.96 -12.53
CA VAL A 197 -3.12 9.58 -11.37
C VAL A 197 -3.89 10.78 -10.79
N ARG A 198 -3.26 11.96 -10.68
CA ARG A 198 -3.98 13.18 -10.25
C ARG A 198 -5.12 13.57 -11.21
N GLN A 199 -4.94 13.42 -12.52
CA GLN A 199 -6.00 13.69 -13.49
C GLN A 199 -7.18 12.72 -13.30
N LEU A 200 -6.89 11.43 -13.15
CA LEU A 200 -7.89 10.39 -12.86
C LEU A 200 -8.66 10.67 -11.57
N LEU A 201 -7.99 11.14 -10.52
CA LEU A 201 -8.62 11.48 -9.25
C LEU A 201 -9.44 12.77 -9.33
N ASN A 202 -9.00 13.75 -10.11
CA ASN A 202 -9.81 14.95 -10.39
C ASN A 202 -11.08 14.60 -11.17
N GLU A 203 -11.00 13.73 -12.17
CA GLU A 203 -12.18 13.23 -12.90
C GLU A 203 -13.21 12.65 -11.93
N ARG A 204 -12.78 11.73 -11.04
CA ARG A 204 -13.64 11.17 -10.00
C ARG A 204 -14.20 12.23 -9.06
N TYR A 205 -13.37 13.15 -8.56
CA TYR A 205 -13.80 14.16 -7.60
C TYR A 205 -14.89 15.08 -8.16
N THR A 206 -14.86 15.31 -9.47
CA THR A 206 -15.90 16.09 -10.17
C THR A 206 -17.19 15.31 -10.48
N GLN A 207 -17.21 13.99 -10.29
CA GLN A 207 -18.36 13.14 -10.59
C GLN A 207 -19.37 13.08 -9.41
N GLU A 208 -20.58 13.60 -9.67
CA GLU A 208 -21.92 13.32 -9.12
C GLU A 208 -22.16 13.01 -7.61
N TYR A 209 -21.29 13.42 -6.67
CA TYR A 209 -21.61 13.29 -5.23
C TYR A 209 -22.88 14.00 -4.79
N ARG A 210 -23.14 15.18 -5.37
CA ARG A 210 -24.34 15.97 -5.03
C ARG A 210 -25.61 15.22 -5.44
N GLN A 211 -25.60 14.50 -6.55
CA GLN A 211 -26.79 13.79 -7.02
C GLN A 211 -27.15 12.64 -6.10
N ASP A 212 -26.16 11.84 -5.67
CA ASP A 212 -26.40 10.75 -4.72
C ASP A 212 -26.96 11.28 -3.40
N GLN A 213 -26.35 12.34 -2.86
CA GLN A 213 -26.78 12.95 -1.61
C GLN A 213 -28.23 13.44 -1.69
N GLU A 214 -28.62 14.12 -2.79
CA GLU A 214 -30.00 14.61 -2.95
C GLU A 214 -31.01 13.47 -3.12
N LEU A 215 -30.65 12.36 -3.77
CA LEU A 215 -31.52 11.18 -3.87
C LEU A 215 -31.71 10.51 -2.50
N LEU A 216 -30.65 10.38 -1.71
CA LEU A 216 -30.74 9.89 -0.34
C LEU A 216 -31.63 10.79 0.53
N MET A 217 -31.45 12.11 0.42
CA MET A 217 -32.28 13.08 1.13
C MET A 217 -33.75 13.02 0.72
N ALA A 218 -34.04 12.86 -0.58
CA ALA A 218 -35.41 12.73 -1.06
C ALA A 218 -36.12 11.52 -0.45
N ALA A 219 -35.43 10.38 -0.35
CA ALA A 219 -35.96 9.19 0.32
C ALA A 219 -36.14 9.42 1.83
N LEU A 220 -35.15 9.98 2.53
CA LEU A 220 -35.25 10.24 3.97
C LEU A 220 -36.36 11.25 4.31
N ASN A 221 -36.55 12.27 3.49
CA ASN A 221 -37.65 13.24 3.64
C ASN A 221 -39.02 12.58 3.51
N ALA A 222 -39.17 11.56 2.65
CA ALA A 222 -40.44 10.84 2.47
C ALA A 222 -40.90 10.11 3.74
N ILE A 223 -39.98 9.79 4.65
CA ILE A 223 -40.26 9.19 5.96
C ILE A 223 -40.18 10.21 7.11
N GLY A 224 -40.18 11.51 6.78
CA GLY A 224 -40.22 12.61 7.76
C GLY A 224 -38.86 12.94 8.40
N ILE A 225 -37.75 12.48 7.84
CA ILE A 225 -36.40 12.82 8.30
C ILE A 225 -35.85 13.99 7.47
N SER A 226 -35.72 15.13 8.13
CA SER A 226 -35.20 16.38 7.54
C SER A 226 -33.67 16.48 7.57
N ARG A 227 -33.12 17.40 6.77
CA ARG A 227 -31.68 17.68 6.74
C ARG A 227 -31.18 18.22 8.08
N GLU A 228 -31.96 19.05 8.76
CA GLU A 228 -31.64 19.62 10.07
C GLU A 228 -31.53 18.52 11.12
N GLN A 229 -32.44 17.54 11.08
CA GLN A 229 -32.39 16.40 11.99
C GLN A 229 -31.16 15.50 11.73
N LEU A 230 -30.78 15.30 10.46
CA LEU A 230 -29.56 14.55 10.13
C LEU A 230 -28.30 15.30 10.54
N ALA A 231 -28.27 16.63 10.42
CA ALA A 231 -27.16 17.46 10.90
C ALA A 231 -27.01 17.39 12.43
N ASP A 232 -28.11 17.21 13.16
CA ASP A 232 -28.13 16.95 14.61
C ASP A 232 -28.01 15.46 14.96
N THR A 233 -27.72 14.57 14.00
CA THR A 233 -27.61 13.12 14.26
C THR A 233 -26.16 12.67 14.30
N MET A 234 -25.82 11.89 15.33
CA MET A 234 -24.54 11.20 15.42
C MET A 234 -24.61 9.85 14.68
N PRO A 235 -23.84 9.65 13.57
CA PRO A 235 -23.76 8.36 12.88
C PRO A 235 -23.24 7.25 13.81
N LEU A 236 -23.50 5.99 13.46
CA LEU A 236 -22.97 4.86 14.22
C LEU A 236 -21.42 4.94 14.32
N PRO A 237 -20.84 4.50 15.46
CA PRO A 237 -19.39 4.49 15.63
C PRO A 237 -18.67 3.77 14.49
N GLU A 238 -19.24 2.71 13.94
CA GLU A 238 -18.69 1.92 12.85
C GLU A 238 -18.75 2.68 11.51
N THR A 239 -19.80 3.48 11.26
CA THR A 239 -19.89 4.39 10.11
C THR A 239 -18.78 5.43 10.17
N MET A 240 -18.56 6.05 11.33
CA MET A 240 -17.43 6.97 11.52
C MET A 240 -16.08 6.26 11.50
N GLY A 241 -16.00 5.04 12.01
CA GLY A 241 -14.80 4.21 11.95
C GLY A 241 -14.34 3.99 10.52
N MET A 242 -15.27 3.66 9.62
CA MET A 242 -14.99 3.53 8.19
C MET A 242 -14.53 4.86 7.58
N CYS A 243 -15.24 5.96 7.83
CA CYS A 243 -14.86 7.28 7.29
C CYS A 243 -13.47 7.72 7.77
N ASN A 244 -13.17 7.50 9.05
CA ASN A 244 -11.89 7.84 9.67
C ASN A 244 -10.75 6.95 9.12
N ALA A 245 -10.99 5.66 8.93
CA ALA A 245 -10.01 4.74 8.34
C ALA A 245 -9.69 5.11 6.89
N LEU A 246 -10.71 5.39 6.07
CA LEU A 246 -10.51 5.87 4.69
C LEU A 246 -9.76 7.20 4.66
N THR A 247 -10.08 8.13 5.55
CA THR A 247 -9.38 9.42 5.66
C THR A 247 -7.92 9.21 6.07
N TYR A 248 -7.65 8.32 7.03
CA TYR A 248 -6.30 7.96 7.45
C TYR A 248 -5.50 7.39 6.28
N TRP A 249 -6.02 6.37 5.58
CA TRP A 249 -5.32 5.79 4.45
C TRP A 249 -5.14 6.80 3.31
N ALA A 250 -6.12 7.66 3.03
CA ALA A 250 -5.98 8.68 2.00
C ALA A 250 -4.82 9.66 2.29
N ASN A 251 -4.56 9.97 3.57
CA ASN A 251 -3.47 10.86 3.97
C ASN A 251 -2.11 10.16 4.10
N PHE A 252 -2.08 8.95 4.65
CA PHE A 252 -0.83 8.29 5.06
C PHE A 252 -0.44 7.07 4.22
N GLU A 253 -1.42 6.41 3.59
CA GLU A 253 -1.23 5.23 2.74
C GLU A 253 -2.03 5.37 1.44
N PRO A 254 -1.80 6.41 0.62
CA PRO A 254 -2.69 6.81 -0.46
C PRO A 254 -2.87 5.70 -1.50
N LEU A 255 -1.82 4.93 -1.82
CA LEU A 255 -1.95 3.79 -2.73
C LEU A 255 -2.86 2.69 -2.17
N PHE A 256 -2.80 2.41 -0.87
CA PHE A 256 -3.73 1.47 -0.25
C PHE A 256 -5.16 2.01 -0.32
N PHE A 257 -5.39 3.28 0.02
CA PHE A 257 -6.70 3.92 -0.14
C PHE A 257 -7.24 3.76 -1.57
N LEU A 258 -6.42 4.07 -2.58
CA LEU A 258 -6.80 3.91 -4.00
C LEU A 258 -7.15 2.47 -4.38
N SER A 259 -6.54 1.46 -3.73
CA SER A 259 -6.89 0.05 -3.96
C SER A 259 -8.31 -0.28 -3.49
N THR A 260 -8.80 0.41 -2.45
CA THR A 260 -10.15 0.17 -1.88
C THR A 260 -11.27 0.78 -2.71
N LEU A 261 -11.01 1.83 -3.49
CA LEU A 261 -12.03 2.57 -4.23
C LEU A 261 -12.82 1.71 -5.24
N GLY A 262 -12.12 0.80 -5.92
CA GLY A 262 -12.70 -0.07 -6.94
C GLY A 262 -13.66 -1.07 -6.31
N PHE A 263 -13.21 -1.67 -5.20
CA PHE A 263 -14.03 -2.55 -4.38
C PHE A 263 -15.28 -1.81 -3.86
N LEU A 264 -15.11 -0.66 -3.21
CA LEU A 264 -16.23 0.11 -2.64
C LEU A 264 -17.24 0.53 -3.71
N ALA A 265 -16.78 0.95 -4.89
CA ALA A 265 -17.66 1.29 -5.99
C ALA A 265 -18.45 0.07 -6.49
N GLY A 266 -17.80 -1.09 -6.63
CA GLY A 266 -18.43 -2.34 -7.03
C GLY A 266 -19.48 -2.80 -6.02
N GLU A 267 -19.13 -2.81 -4.75
CA GLU A 267 -20.05 -3.22 -3.68
C GLU A 267 -21.19 -2.23 -3.46
N THR A 268 -20.93 -0.92 -3.54
CA THR A 268 -22.00 0.10 -3.45
C THR A 268 -23.05 -0.15 -4.53
N ARG A 269 -22.63 -0.39 -5.77
CA ARG A 269 -23.54 -0.72 -6.88
C ARG A 269 -24.36 -1.97 -6.57
N ASN A 270 -23.70 -3.06 -6.18
CA ASN A 270 -24.37 -4.34 -5.89
C ASN A 270 -25.35 -4.20 -4.70
N ASN A 271 -24.92 -3.57 -3.62
CA ASN A 271 -25.71 -3.43 -2.40
C ASN A 271 -26.93 -2.55 -2.63
N PHE A 272 -26.83 -1.46 -3.39
CA PHE A 272 -28.01 -0.64 -3.71
C PHE A 272 -29.01 -1.35 -4.62
N GLU A 273 -28.57 -2.23 -5.52
CA GLU A 273 -29.48 -3.07 -6.30
C GLU A 273 -30.26 -4.03 -5.39
N PHE A 274 -29.57 -4.77 -4.51
CA PHE A 274 -30.23 -5.69 -3.58
C PHE A 274 -31.10 -4.96 -2.56
N TYR A 275 -30.64 -3.83 -2.06
CA TYR A 275 -31.36 -2.99 -1.11
C TYR A 275 -32.64 -2.41 -1.72
N SER A 276 -32.62 -1.93 -2.97
CA SER A 276 -33.83 -1.47 -3.67
C SER A 276 -34.87 -2.58 -3.76
N LYS A 277 -34.46 -3.79 -4.15
CA LYS A 277 -35.34 -4.96 -4.21
C LYS A 277 -35.86 -5.33 -2.82
N ALA A 278 -35.04 -5.23 -1.78
CA ALA A 278 -35.45 -5.50 -0.41
C ALA A 278 -36.53 -4.52 0.08
N CYS A 279 -36.39 -3.23 -0.23
CA CYS A 279 -37.40 -2.22 0.09
C CYS A 279 -38.75 -2.50 -0.59
N GLU A 280 -38.72 -2.97 -1.83
CA GLU A 280 -39.92 -3.37 -2.58
C GLU A 280 -40.59 -4.61 -1.96
N ARG A 281 -39.80 -5.62 -1.54
CA ARG A 281 -40.33 -6.83 -0.89
C ARG A 281 -41.02 -6.55 0.44
N VAL A 282 -40.58 -5.54 1.17
CA VAL A 282 -41.17 -5.12 2.46
C VAL A 282 -42.28 -4.08 2.25
N GLU A 283 -42.64 -3.78 0.99
CA GLU A 283 -43.74 -2.88 0.64
C GLU A 283 -43.60 -1.46 1.25
N LEU A 284 -42.37 -0.93 1.30
CA LEU A 284 -42.15 0.44 1.76
C LEU A 284 -42.85 1.47 0.85
N ASP A 285 -43.12 2.65 1.39
CA ASP A 285 -43.81 3.71 0.65
C ASP A 285 -43.05 4.09 -0.64
N SER A 286 -43.81 4.34 -1.71
CA SER A 286 -43.26 4.66 -3.02
C SER A 286 -42.44 5.95 -3.04
N GLY A 287 -42.75 6.93 -2.18
CA GLY A 287 -41.99 8.15 -1.99
C GLY A 287 -40.59 7.87 -1.45
N PHE A 288 -40.43 6.84 -0.61
CA PHE A 288 -39.13 6.37 -0.13
C PHE A 288 -38.39 5.54 -1.19
N ILE A 289 -39.08 4.60 -1.86
CA ILE A 289 -38.46 3.66 -2.81
C ILE A 289 -37.98 4.35 -4.09
N ASN A 290 -38.76 5.30 -4.64
CA ASN A 290 -38.47 5.85 -5.96
C ASN A 290 -37.09 6.52 -6.06
N PRO A 291 -36.65 7.37 -5.11
CA PRO A 291 -35.30 7.92 -5.11
C PRO A 291 -34.21 6.84 -4.97
N ILE A 292 -34.44 5.80 -4.17
CA ILE A 292 -33.50 4.67 -4.01
C ILE A 292 -33.34 3.92 -5.33
N ARG A 293 -34.45 3.67 -6.05
CA ARG A 293 -34.41 3.02 -7.37
C ARG A 293 -33.65 3.87 -8.38
N GLN A 294 -33.85 5.20 -8.36
CA GLN A 294 -33.09 6.12 -9.21
C GLN A 294 -31.58 6.07 -8.89
N LEU A 295 -31.22 6.02 -7.60
CA LEU A 295 -29.84 5.88 -7.15
C LEU A 295 -29.24 4.54 -7.60
N ALA A 296 -29.92 3.42 -7.37
CA ALA A 296 -29.45 2.11 -7.83
C ALA A 296 -29.24 2.08 -9.36
N ASN A 297 -30.17 2.67 -10.11
CA ASN A 297 -30.07 2.76 -11.58
C ASN A 297 -28.92 3.67 -12.04
N SER A 298 -28.61 4.77 -11.35
CA SER A 298 -27.46 5.61 -11.69
C SER A 298 -26.15 4.83 -11.50
N LYS A 299 -26.05 4.03 -10.42
CA LYS A 299 -24.89 3.16 -10.14
C LYS A 299 -24.72 2.04 -11.17
N LEU A 300 -25.79 1.54 -11.77
CA LEU A 300 -25.71 0.53 -12.85
C LEU A 300 -25.24 1.14 -14.19
N LYS A 301 -25.61 2.39 -14.47
CA LYS A 301 -25.23 3.09 -15.71
C LYS A 301 -23.77 3.56 -15.70
N LEU A 302 -23.21 3.83 -14.53
CA LEU A 302 -21.78 4.00 -14.36
C LEU A 302 -21.12 2.66 -14.69
N GLN A 303 -20.48 2.59 -15.86
CA GLN A 303 -19.44 1.60 -16.14
C GLN A 303 -18.15 2.21 -15.60
N PRO A 304 -17.72 1.90 -14.36
CA PRO A 304 -16.39 2.29 -13.97
C PRO A 304 -15.49 1.32 -14.71
N GLU A 305 -14.84 1.76 -15.80
CA GLU A 305 -13.48 1.31 -16.02
C GLU A 305 -12.78 1.48 -14.67
N ASN A 306 -12.55 0.36 -13.96
CA ASN A 306 -12.24 0.35 -12.54
C ASN A 306 -11.13 1.36 -12.29
N LEU A 307 -11.47 2.53 -11.74
CA LEU A 307 -10.58 3.68 -11.65
C LEU A 307 -9.28 3.27 -10.95
N SER A 308 -9.40 2.41 -9.95
CA SER A 308 -8.28 1.78 -9.24
C SER A 308 -7.38 1.01 -10.22
N ARG A 309 -7.93 0.20 -11.13
CA ARG A 309 -7.13 -0.48 -12.16
C ARG A 309 -6.44 0.51 -13.11
N ARG A 310 -7.12 1.56 -13.57
CA ARG A 310 -6.50 2.65 -14.37
C ARG A 310 -5.38 3.34 -13.62
N ILE A 311 -5.56 3.59 -12.32
CA ILE A 311 -4.55 4.19 -11.45
C ILE A 311 -3.36 3.24 -11.28
N PHE A 312 -3.59 1.98 -10.94
CA PHE A 312 -2.54 1.01 -10.65
C PHE A 312 -1.78 0.54 -11.90
N GLN A 313 -2.34 0.72 -13.10
CA GLN A 313 -1.61 0.62 -14.37
C GLN A 313 -0.52 1.70 -14.52
N GLU A 314 -0.71 2.87 -13.89
CA GLU A 314 0.27 3.96 -13.88
C GLU A 314 1.31 3.84 -12.74
N ILE A 315 1.17 2.83 -11.87
CA ILE A 315 2.11 2.57 -10.78
C ILE A 315 3.10 1.52 -11.26
N PRO A 316 4.34 1.90 -11.61
CA PRO A 316 5.27 0.98 -12.24
C PRO A 316 5.64 -0.14 -11.26
N HIS A 317 5.98 0.20 -10.02
CA HIS A 317 6.63 -0.69 -9.07
C HIS A 317 6.08 -0.47 -7.66
N ILE A 318 5.80 -1.57 -6.96
CA ILE A 318 5.51 -1.61 -5.52
C ILE A 318 6.49 -2.59 -4.87
N ASP A 319 7.24 -2.09 -3.90
CA ASP A 319 8.20 -2.90 -3.16
C ASP A 319 7.50 -3.94 -2.27
N ARG A 320 8.24 -4.98 -1.87
CA ARG A 320 7.70 -6.09 -1.09
C ARG A 320 7.17 -5.68 0.28
N GLU A 321 7.81 -4.72 0.95
CA GLU A 321 7.41 -4.28 2.29
C GLU A 321 6.09 -3.53 2.23
N THR A 322 5.96 -2.61 1.28
CA THR A 322 4.71 -1.89 1.00
C THR A 322 3.59 -2.84 0.62
N LYS A 323 3.85 -3.83 -0.25
CA LYS A 323 2.88 -4.87 -0.59
C LYS A 323 2.44 -5.68 0.65
N GLN A 324 3.38 -6.07 1.50
CA GLN A 324 3.06 -6.79 2.74
C GLN A 324 2.23 -5.95 3.71
N ARG A 325 2.54 -4.65 3.81
CA ARG A 325 1.77 -3.69 4.59
C ARG A 325 0.34 -3.55 4.05
N PHE A 326 0.17 -3.44 2.72
CA PHE A 326 -1.16 -3.38 2.09
C PHE A 326 -1.98 -4.64 2.38
N ARG A 327 -1.37 -5.82 2.29
CA ARG A 327 -2.04 -7.08 2.67
C ARG A 327 -2.53 -7.04 4.12
N GLY A 328 -1.71 -6.56 5.06
CA GLY A 328 -2.11 -6.39 6.45
C GLY A 328 -3.28 -5.42 6.62
N GLN A 329 -3.25 -4.28 5.92
CA GLN A 329 -4.33 -3.29 5.92
C GLN A 329 -5.62 -3.85 5.30
N THR A 330 -5.55 -4.78 4.34
CA THR A 330 -6.74 -5.43 3.76
C THR A 330 -7.56 -6.19 4.80
N TYR A 331 -6.93 -6.87 5.76
CA TYR A 331 -7.65 -7.54 6.85
C TYR A 331 -8.45 -6.53 7.69
N LEU A 332 -7.80 -5.43 8.09
CA LEU A 332 -8.44 -4.37 8.87
C LEU A 332 -9.57 -3.70 8.07
N PHE A 333 -9.34 -3.45 6.77
CA PHE A 333 -10.36 -2.90 5.88
C PHE A 333 -11.60 -3.77 5.80
N VAL A 334 -11.43 -5.08 5.58
CA VAL A 334 -12.56 -6.02 5.50
C VAL A 334 -13.30 -6.10 6.84
N GLU A 335 -12.58 -6.11 7.96
CA GLU A 335 -13.19 -6.13 9.30
C GLU A 335 -14.03 -4.86 9.54
N ILE A 336 -13.49 -3.67 9.27
CA ILE A 336 -14.21 -2.40 9.42
C ILE A 336 -15.44 -2.37 8.49
N TYR A 337 -15.27 -2.80 7.23
CA TYR A 337 -16.36 -2.87 6.26
C TYR A 337 -17.48 -3.83 6.71
N ASN A 338 -17.13 -5.00 7.24
CA ASN A 338 -18.11 -5.95 7.76
C ASN A 338 -18.84 -5.39 9.00
N ASN A 339 -18.08 -4.76 9.92
CA ASN A 339 -18.61 -4.16 11.14
C ASN A 339 -19.59 -3.03 10.87
N LEU A 340 -19.40 -2.24 9.82
CA LEU A 340 -20.35 -1.23 9.35
C LEU A 340 -21.77 -1.81 9.20
N TYR A 341 -21.91 -2.89 8.42
CA TYR A 341 -23.22 -3.49 8.17
C TYR A 341 -23.74 -4.31 9.36
N LYS A 342 -22.85 -4.96 10.12
CA LYS A 342 -23.24 -5.64 11.37
C LYS A 342 -23.83 -4.64 12.37
N ALA A 343 -23.24 -3.46 12.50
CA ALA A 343 -23.71 -2.41 13.39
C ALA A 343 -25.10 -1.88 12.97
N ILE A 344 -25.32 -1.69 11.67
CA ILE A 344 -26.64 -1.30 11.13
C ILE A 344 -27.70 -2.32 11.56
N TRP A 345 -27.45 -3.61 11.35
CA TRP A 345 -28.38 -4.64 11.80
C TRP A 345 -28.60 -4.59 13.31
N ASN A 346 -27.52 -4.63 14.09
CA ASN A 346 -27.59 -4.74 15.54
C ASN A 346 -28.31 -3.56 16.20
N HIS A 347 -28.05 -2.35 15.72
CA HIS A 347 -28.68 -1.15 16.26
C HIS A 347 -30.14 -1.05 15.82
N TYR A 348 -30.39 -1.04 14.50
CA TYR A 348 -31.70 -0.68 13.98
C TYR A 348 -32.74 -1.80 14.07
N SER A 349 -32.34 -3.06 14.33
CA SER A 349 -33.30 -4.16 14.55
C SER A 349 -34.15 -3.98 15.80
N SER A 350 -33.66 -3.23 16.80
CA SER A 350 -34.36 -3.02 18.08
C SER A 350 -34.50 -1.55 18.48
N ALA A 351 -33.99 -0.62 17.67
CA ALA A 351 -34.03 0.80 17.96
C ALA A 351 -35.48 1.32 18.05
N SER A 352 -35.80 1.98 19.16
CA SER A 352 -37.07 2.70 19.36
C SER A 352 -37.11 4.04 18.61
N HIS A 353 -35.94 4.59 18.27
CA HIS A 353 -35.76 5.83 17.53
C HIS A 353 -34.72 5.64 16.44
N LEU A 354 -35.01 6.15 15.24
CA LEU A 354 -34.08 6.05 14.10
C LEU A 354 -32.88 6.99 14.21
N LEU A 355 -33.03 8.13 14.90
CA LEU A 355 -31.99 9.16 14.95
C LEU A 355 -31.37 9.26 16.33
N ARG A 356 -30.04 9.21 16.38
CA ARG A 356 -29.21 9.42 17.57
C ARG A 356 -28.89 10.91 17.70
N ARG A 357 -29.84 11.70 18.18
CA ARG A 357 -29.72 13.16 18.21
C ARG A 357 -28.71 13.64 19.23
N VAL A 358 -27.83 14.55 18.83
CA VAL A 358 -26.85 15.21 19.71
C VAL A 358 -27.59 16.07 20.73
N SER A 359 -28.64 16.77 20.31
CA SER A 359 -29.51 17.55 21.21
C SER A 359 -30.24 16.76 22.31
N ALA A 360 -30.22 15.43 22.25
CA ALA A 360 -30.85 14.54 23.24
C ALA A 360 -29.87 13.93 24.25
N ILE A 361 -28.57 14.23 24.14
CA ILE A 361 -27.48 13.84 25.04
C ILE A 361 -27.08 15.07 25.86
#